data_AF-A0A496VZJ0-F1
#
_entry.id   AF-A0A496VZJ0-F1
#
_cell.length_a   1.000
_cell.length_b   1.000
_cell.length_c   1.000
_cell.angle_alpha   90.00
_cell.angle_beta   90.00
_cell.angle_gamma   90.00
#
_symmetry.space_group_name_H-M   'P 1'
#
loop_
_entity.id
_entity.type
_entity.pdbx_description
1 polymer ?
#
loop_
_entity_poly.entity_id
_entity_poly.type
_entity_poly.pdbx_seq_one_letter_code
_entity_poly.pdbx_strand_id
1 'polypeptide(L)'
;MPDYMKVVPQSRTERLGVSAAQFIFERLGFIFREQPIEDYGIDAHIEVVENEKATGKLIALQIKSGDSFFKEKNNDSIVFRGELKHLSYWISHSLPVMLVVYKVDENIAYWQIVNKHTITKTAKHWKLHIPLTQKIDISSVDFIKQFAKKLSALSDYTILSFRDVSHGAAKRYSANILLNN
;
A
#
# COMPACT_ATOMS: atom_id res chain seq x y z
N MET A 1 6.69 -16.87 43.89
CA MET A 1 5.99 -15.98 42.93
C MET A 1 5.32 -16.86 41.88
N PRO A 2 4.12 -16.51 41.39
CA PRO A 2 3.48 -17.26 40.30
C PRO A 2 4.35 -17.24 39.05
N ASP A 3 4.37 -18.34 38.31
CA ASP A 3 5.05 -18.44 37.02
C ASP A 3 4.14 -17.83 35.95
N TYR A 4 4.43 -16.59 35.55
CA TYR A 4 3.63 -15.86 34.57
C TYR A 4 4.02 -16.28 33.15
N MET A 5 3.01 -16.45 32.29
CA MET A 5 3.22 -16.75 30.87
C MET A 5 3.99 -15.61 30.19
N LYS A 6 5.08 -15.97 29.50
CA LYS A 6 5.84 -15.01 28.69
C LYS A 6 4.99 -14.60 27.49
N VAL A 7 4.71 -13.31 27.38
CA VAL A 7 4.09 -12.74 26.18
C VAL A 7 5.02 -12.98 25.00
N VAL A 8 4.52 -13.66 23.95
CA VAL A 8 5.23 -13.76 22.67
C VAL A 8 5.22 -12.36 22.04
N PRO A 9 6.39 -11.70 21.91
CA PRO A 9 6.45 -10.34 21.42
C PRO A 9 6.40 -10.38 19.90
N GLN A 10 5.26 -10.70 19.30
CA GLN A 10 4.96 -10.01 18.05
C GLN A 10 5.01 -8.53 18.42
N SER A 11 5.90 -7.75 17.80
CA SER A 11 6.44 -6.58 18.48
C SER A 11 5.30 -5.66 18.88
N ARG A 12 5.21 -5.27 20.16
CA ARG A 12 4.12 -4.42 20.66
C ARG A 12 3.91 -3.19 19.76
N THR A 13 4.99 -2.67 19.21
CA THR A 13 5.02 -1.58 18.23
C THR A 13 4.27 -1.93 16.94
N GLU A 14 4.52 -3.10 16.33
CA GLU A 14 3.79 -3.56 15.14
C GLU A 14 2.29 -3.63 15.42
N ARG A 15 1.90 -4.21 16.57
CA ARG A 15 0.48 -4.27 16.92
C ARG A 15 -0.16 -2.90 17.11
N LEU A 16 0.53 -1.96 17.73
CA LEU A 16 0.08 -0.57 17.84
C LEU A 16 -0.13 0.06 16.46
N GLY A 17 0.76 -0.25 15.50
CA GLY A 17 0.65 0.21 14.11
C GLY A 17 -0.64 -0.26 13.45
N VAL A 18 -0.94 -1.57 13.52
CA VAL A 18 -2.15 -2.13 12.92
C VAL A 18 -3.42 -1.58 13.58
N SER A 19 -3.46 -1.51 14.91
CA SER A 19 -4.59 -0.95 15.65
C SER A 19 -4.82 0.54 15.35
N ALA A 20 -3.75 1.33 15.22
CA ALA A 20 -3.84 2.74 14.85
C ALA A 20 -4.34 2.91 13.40
N ALA A 21 -3.81 2.13 12.47
CA ALA A 21 -4.26 2.15 11.07
C ALA A 21 -5.75 1.79 10.96
N GLN A 22 -6.20 0.74 11.66
CA GLN A 22 -7.62 0.39 11.73
C GLN A 22 -8.46 1.56 12.21
N PHE A 23 -8.10 2.16 13.34
CA PHE A 23 -8.83 3.29 13.90
C PHE A 23 -8.91 4.47 12.92
N ILE A 24 -7.80 4.83 12.27
CA ILE A 24 -7.74 5.94 11.33
C ILE A 24 -8.62 5.66 10.11
N PHE A 25 -8.51 4.48 9.48
CA PHE A 25 -9.29 4.17 8.28
C PHE A 25 -10.79 4.05 8.55
N GLU A 26 -11.18 3.41 9.65
CA GLU A 26 -12.59 3.33 10.08
C GLU A 26 -13.16 4.72 10.36
N ARG A 27 -12.39 5.59 11.04
CA ARG A 27 -12.77 7.00 11.27
C ARG A 27 -12.92 7.80 9.98
N LEU A 28 -12.19 7.45 8.93
CA LEU A 28 -12.27 8.08 7.61
C LEU A 28 -13.35 7.43 6.71
N GLY A 29 -14.11 6.46 7.24
CA GLY A 29 -15.23 5.84 6.54
C GLY A 29 -14.82 4.74 5.56
N PHE A 30 -13.66 4.12 5.73
CA PHE A 30 -13.30 2.89 5.02
C PHE A 30 -13.64 1.68 5.89
N ILE A 31 -14.02 0.56 5.27
CA ILE A 31 -14.08 -0.71 5.98
C ILE A 31 -12.66 -1.25 6.10
N PHE A 32 -12.21 -1.59 7.31
CA PHE A 32 -10.89 -2.19 7.55
C PHE A 32 -11.02 -3.68 7.89
N ARG A 33 -10.20 -4.51 7.24
CA ARG A 33 -10.15 -5.97 7.46
C ARG A 33 -8.72 -6.39 7.73
N GLU A 34 -8.40 -6.60 9.00
CA GLU A 34 -7.12 -7.21 9.38
C GLU A 34 -6.99 -8.61 8.75
N GLN A 35 -5.81 -8.95 8.23
CA GLN A 35 -5.52 -10.28 7.72
C GLN A 35 -4.88 -11.13 8.82
N PRO A 36 -5.20 -12.44 8.90
CA PRO A 36 -4.46 -13.37 9.74
C PRO A 36 -2.97 -13.25 9.41
N ILE A 37 -2.11 -13.33 10.43
CA ILE A 37 -0.67 -13.17 10.28
C ILE A 37 -0.12 -14.38 9.52
N GLU A 38 -0.06 -14.27 8.20
CA GLU A 38 0.76 -15.12 7.34
C GLU A 38 2.00 -14.33 6.92
N ASP A 39 3.13 -15.02 6.74
CA ASP A 39 4.48 -14.42 6.59
C ASP A 39 4.73 -13.75 5.22
N TYR A 40 3.67 -13.28 4.55
CA TYR A 40 3.70 -12.72 3.20
C TYR A 40 3.59 -11.18 3.16
N GLY A 41 3.38 -10.53 4.31
CA GLY A 41 3.54 -9.08 4.46
C GLY A 41 2.35 -8.22 4.01
N ILE A 42 1.12 -8.76 3.99
CA ILE A 42 -0.09 -7.94 3.96
C ILE A 42 -0.75 -8.04 5.33
N ASP A 43 -0.89 -6.91 6.01
CA ASP A 43 -1.44 -6.87 7.37
C ASP A 43 -2.95 -6.62 7.37
N ALA A 44 -3.47 -5.92 6.36
CA ALA A 44 -4.88 -5.61 6.26
C ALA A 44 -5.33 -5.28 4.84
N HIS A 45 -6.64 -5.27 4.63
CA HIS A 45 -7.28 -4.66 3.47
C HIS A 45 -8.18 -3.51 3.93
N ILE A 46 -8.23 -2.43 3.14
CA ILE A 46 -9.26 -1.40 3.25
C ILE A 46 -10.20 -1.46 2.05
N GLU A 47 -11.46 -1.13 2.25
CA GLU A 47 -12.44 -1.02 1.19
C GLU A 47 -13.11 0.35 1.19
N VAL A 48 -13.25 0.91 -0.01
CA VAL A 48 -13.97 2.15 -0.24
C VAL A 48 -15.46 1.97 0.05
N VAL A 49 -16.03 2.91 0.81
CA VAL A 49 -17.47 3.05 1.04
C VAL A 49 -17.96 4.32 0.36
N GLU A 50 -19.07 4.20 -0.37
CA GLU A 50 -19.76 5.32 -1.01
C GLU A 50 -21.26 5.23 -0.78
N ASN A 51 -21.88 6.33 -0.35
CA ASN A 51 -23.30 6.37 -0.03
C ASN A 51 -23.73 5.21 0.88
N GLU A 52 -22.92 4.95 1.91
CA GLU A 52 -23.11 3.86 2.89
C GLU A 52 -23.08 2.45 2.29
N LYS A 53 -22.54 2.29 1.08
CA LYS A 53 -22.38 1.00 0.40
C LYS A 53 -20.93 0.64 0.21
N ALA A 54 -20.58 -0.58 0.59
CA ALA A 54 -19.30 -1.21 0.30
C ALA A 54 -19.15 -1.36 -1.24
N THR A 55 -18.10 -0.81 -1.84
CA THR A 55 -17.99 -0.74 -3.30
C THR A 55 -17.27 -1.93 -3.94
N GLY A 56 -16.73 -2.86 -3.14
CA GLY A 56 -15.85 -3.94 -3.61
C GLY A 56 -14.49 -3.46 -4.12
N LYS A 57 -14.09 -2.22 -3.81
CA LYS A 57 -12.82 -1.63 -4.28
C LYS A 57 -11.82 -1.62 -3.14
N LEU A 58 -10.95 -2.63 -3.14
CA LEU A 58 -10.02 -2.89 -2.05
C LEU A 58 -8.61 -2.40 -2.34
N ILE A 59 -7.91 -1.98 -1.28
CA ILE A 59 -6.47 -1.73 -1.28
C ILE A 59 -5.85 -2.59 -0.18
N ALA A 60 -4.74 -3.26 -0.50
CA ALA A 60 -3.97 -4.01 0.46
C ALA A 60 -2.96 -3.13 1.19
N LEU A 61 -2.83 -3.34 2.51
CA LEU A 61 -1.98 -2.57 3.39
C LEU A 61 -0.85 -3.44 3.91
N GLN A 62 0.38 -2.96 3.73
CA GLN A 62 1.49 -3.33 4.61
C GLN A 62 1.70 -2.17 5.58
N ILE A 63 1.66 -2.45 6.87
CA ILE A 63 1.74 -1.50 7.97
C ILE A 63 3.06 -1.74 8.70
N LYS A 64 3.86 -0.67 8.82
CA LYS A 64 5.11 -0.65 9.57
C LYS A 64 5.02 0.46 10.61
N SER A 65 5.53 0.22 11.81
CA SER A 65 5.44 1.19 12.90
C SER A 65 6.71 1.21 13.74
N GLY A 66 7.02 2.40 14.27
CA GLY A 66 8.18 2.64 15.13
C GLY A 66 9.26 3.53 14.51
N ASP A 67 10.10 4.11 15.37
CA ASP A 67 11.02 5.17 14.98
C ASP A 67 12.14 4.75 14.03
N SER A 68 12.43 3.44 13.96
CA SER A 68 13.40 2.89 13.02
C SER A 68 13.08 3.26 11.57
N PHE A 69 11.80 3.31 11.20
CA PHE A 69 11.35 3.67 9.85
C PHE A 69 11.48 5.16 9.55
N PHE A 70 11.71 6.00 10.56
CA PHE A 70 11.82 7.45 10.43
C PHE A 70 13.28 7.94 10.55
N LYS A 71 14.26 7.04 10.61
CA LYS A 71 15.69 7.39 10.75
C LYS A 71 16.28 7.98 9.47
N GLU A 72 15.87 7.49 8.29
CA GLU A 72 16.30 8.01 7.00
C GLU A 72 15.21 8.93 6.45
N LYS A 73 15.51 10.23 6.39
CA LYS A 73 14.64 11.26 5.84
C LYS A 73 15.42 12.13 4.88
N ASN A 74 14.76 12.52 3.79
CA ASN A 74 15.18 13.65 2.97
C ASN A 74 14.38 14.89 3.39
N ASN A 75 14.65 16.05 2.78
CA ASN A 75 13.99 17.32 3.14
C ASN A 75 12.45 17.25 3.14
N ASP A 76 11.85 16.36 2.35
CA ASP A 76 10.40 16.29 2.11
C ASP A 76 9.79 14.88 2.30
N SER A 77 10.59 13.86 2.61
CA SER A 77 10.15 12.46 2.56
C SER A 77 10.85 11.54 3.56
N ILE A 78 10.13 10.52 3.99
CA ILE A 78 10.67 9.35 4.70
C ILE A 78 11.19 8.38 3.63
N VAL A 79 12.40 7.85 3.83
CA VAL A 79 12.97 6.86 2.91
C VAL A 79 12.80 5.47 3.51
N PHE A 80 11.83 4.73 2.98
CA PHE A 80 11.64 3.34 3.35
C PHE A 80 12.53 2.43 2.49
N ARG A 81 13.14 1.42 3.11
CA ARG A 81 13.95 0.40 2.43
C ARG A 81 13.36 -0.98 2.66
N GLY A 82 13.16 -1.72 1.59
CA GLY A 82 12.71 -3.10 1.65
C GLY A 82 13.66 -4.06 0.93
N GLU A 83 13.51 -5.33 1.27
CA GLU A 83 14.16 -6.44 0.57
C GLU A 83 13.46 -6.71 -0.77
N LEU A 84 14.24 -7.15 -1.77
CA LEU A 84 13.71 -7.43 -3.12
C LEU A 84 12.66 -8.55 -3.14
N LYS A 85 12.73 -9.52 -2.22
CA LYS A 85 11.79 -10.66 -2.14
C LYS A 85 10.34 -10.22 -1.88
N HIS A 86 10.13 -9.19 -1.06
CA HIS A 86 8.80 -8.66 -0.79
C HIS A 86 8.30 -7.77 -1.93
N LEU A 87 9.22 -7.09 -2.63
CA LEU A 87 8.85 -6.17 -3.71
C LEU A 87 8.15 -6.87 -4.86
N SER A 88 8.64 -8.05 -5.27
CA SER A 88 7.99 -8.82 -6.34
C SER A 88 6.56 -9.17 -5.95
N TYR A 89 6.38 -9.67 -4.72
CA TYR A 89 5.07 -10.03 -4.19
C TYR A 89 4.11 -8.83 -4.15
N TRP A 90 4.55 -7.67 -3.64
CA TRP A 90 3.71 -6.47 -3.57
C TRP A 90 3.35 -5.89 -4.94
N ILE A 91 4.30 -5.86 -5.89
CA ILE A 91 4.04 -5.32 -7.23
C ILE A 91 3.11 -6.25 -8.04
N SER A 92 3.20 -7.57 -7.81
CA SER A 92 2.34 -8.55 -8.49
C SER A 92 1.06 -8.89 -7.72
N HIS A 93 0.81 -8.23 -6.59
CA HIS A 93 -0.36 -8.50 -5.77
C HIS A 93 -1.63 -8.15 -6.54
N SER A 94 -2.69 -8.95 -6.36
CA SER A 94 -3.96 -8.77 -7.08
C SER A 94 -4.66 -7.46 -6.72
N LEU A 95 -4.52 -7.05 -5.45
CA LEU A 95 -4.90 -5.72 -4.97
C LEU A 95 -3.71 -4.77 -5.02
N PRO A 96 -3.92 -3.46 -5.28
CA PRO A 96 -2.87 -2.47 -5.12
C PRO A 96 -2.34 -2.49 -3.68
N VAL A 97 -1.02 -2.43 -3.51
CA VAL A 97 -0.40 -2.40 -2.19
C VAL A 97 -0.05 -0.97 -1.80
N MET A 98 -0.52 -0.55 -0.63
CA MET A 98 -0.17 0.69 0.05
C MET A 98 0.73 0.35 1.24
N LEU A 99 1.92 0.96 1.27
CA LEU A 99 2.76 0.93 2.46
C LEU A 99 2.34 2.06 3.39
N VAL A 100 2.01 1.71 4.62
CA VAL A 100 1.69 2.63 5.71
C VAL A 100 2.82 2.59 6.72
N VAL A 101 3.36 3.77 7.07
CA VAL A 101 4.38 3.91 8.11
C VAL A 101 3.80 4.80 9.22
N TYR A 102 3.59 4.19 10.39
CA TYR A 102 2.98 4.83 11.55
C TYR A 102 4.04 5.30 12.56
N LYS A 103 4.01 6.59 12.88
CA LYS A 103 4.81 7.19 13.94
C LYS A 103 4.03 7.19 15.25
N VAL A 104 4.47 6.34 16.18
CA VAL A 104 3.75 6.08 17.43
C VAL A 104 3.63 7.33 18.30
N ASP A 105 4.73 8.03 18.54
CA ASP A 105 4.76 9.19 19.46
C ASP A 105 3.98 10.41 18.96
N GLU A 106 3.85 10.54 17.64
CA GLU A 106 3.14 11.66 17.00
C GLU A 106 1.68 11.30 16.67
N ASN A 107 1.32 10.02 16.73
CA ASN A 107 0.04 9.49 16.26
C ASN A 107 -0.27 9.91 14.80
N ILE A 108 0.73 9.78 13.92
CA ILE A 108 0.61 10.11 12.49
C ILE A 108 0.94 8.89 11.65
N ALA A 109 0.06 8.55 10.71
CA ALA A 109 0.33 7.58 9.67
C ALA A 109 0.67 8.29 8.35
N TYR A 110 1.79 7.92 7.76
CA TYR A 110 2.21 8.33 6.42
C TYR A 110 2.04 7.16 5.47
N TRP A 111 1.81 7.43 4.19
CA TRP A 111 1.57 6.36 3.23
C TRP A 111 2.11 6.64 1.84
N GLN A 112 2.32 5.57 1.06
CA GLN A 112 2.65 5.63 -0.35
C GLN A 112 2.24 4.33 -1.05
N ILE A 113 1.80 4.42 -2.31
CA ILE A 113 1.51 3.23 -3.14
C ILE A 113 2.83 2.56 -3.54
N VAL A 114 2.89 1.24 -3.46
CA VAL A 114 4.01 0.45 -3.96
C VAL A 114 3.73 0.06 -5.41
N ASN A 115 4.45 0.66 -6.36
CA ASN A 115 4.38 0.29 -7.77
C ASN A 115 5.68 0.63 -8.50
N LYS A 116 5.79 0.26 -9.79
CA LYS A 116 7.01 0.47 -10.60
C LYS A 116 7.42 1.95 -10.75
N HIS A 117 6.52 2.90 -10.53
CA HIS A 117 6.77 4.34 -10.65
C HIS A 117 7.20 4.99 -9.33
N THR A 118 6.78 4.44 -8.19
CA THR A 118 7.12 4.98 -6.87
C THR A 118 8.38 4.35 -6.27
N ILE A 119 8.72 3.14 -6.71
CA ILE A 119 9.90 2.41 -6.21
C ILE A 119 11.16 2.73 -7.01
N THR A 120 12.28 2.81 -6.31
CA THR A 120 13.63 2.85 -6.91
C THR A 120 14.39 1.60 -6.52
N LYS A 121 14.72 0.74 -7.49
CA LYS A 121 15.53 -0.47 -7.24
C LYS A 121 17.01 -0.11 -7.07
N THR A 122 17.68 -0.83 -6.19
CA THR A 122 19.14 -0.84 -6.02
C THR A 122 19.64 -2.28 -6.16
N ALA A 123 20.95 -2.50 -6.12
CA ALA A 123 21.53 -3.84 -6.33
C ALA A 123 21.01 -4.92 -5.36
N LYS A 124 20.71 -4.55 -4.09
CA LYS A 124 20.28 -5.50 -3.04
C LYS A 124 18.93 -5.18 -2.40
N HIS A 125 18.43 -3.98 -2.59
CA HIS A 125 17.23 -3.45 -1.93
C HIS A 125 16.40 -2.62 -2.90
N TRP A 126 15.29 -2.10 -2.42
CA TRP A 126 14.57 -1.03 -3.09
C TRP A 126 14.23 0.07 -2.10
N LYS A 127 14.00 1.27 -2.61
CA LYS A 127 13.58 2.44 -1.84
C LYS A 127 12.19 2.88 -2.24
N LEU A 128 11.46 3.40 -1.26
CA LEU A 128 10.22 4.15 -1.45
C LEU A 128 10.37 5.49 -0.75
N HIS A 129 10.11 6.57 -1.48
CA HIS A 129 9.99 7.90 -0.89
C HIS A 129 8.53 8.12 -0.49
N ILE A 130 8.30 8.28 0.81
CA ILE A 130 6.98 8.56 1.39
C ILE A 130 6.96 10.05 1.73
N PRO A 131 6.25 10.90 0.96
CA PRO A 131 6.19 12.33 1.23
C PRO A 131 5.64 12.63 2.62
N LEU A 132 6.25 13.57 3.34
CA LEU A 132 5.77 14.03 4.65
C LEU A 132 4.41 14.74 4.57
N THR A 133 4.00 15.14 3.38
CA THR A 133 2.66 15.69 3.08
C THR A 133 1.61 14.58 2.90
N GLN A 134 2.01 13.34 2.64
CA GLN A 134 1.11 12.23 2.34
C GLN A 134 0.74 11.47 3.62
N LYS A 135 -0.04 12.16 4.47
CA LYS A 135 -0.60 11.63 5.72
C LYS A 135 -1.93 10.92 5.44
N ILE A 136 -2.29 9.97 6.29
CA ILE A 136 -3.63 9.37 6.29
C ILE A 136 -4.52 10.24 7.18
N ASP A 137 -5.20 11.19 6.56
CA ASP A 137 -6.17 12.06 7.20
C ASP A 137 -7.31 12.39 6.23
N ILE A 138 -8.21 13.29 6.65
CA ILE A 138 -9.38 13.67 5.85
C ILE A 138 -9.02 14.21 4.45
N SER A 139 -7.87 14.85 4.30
CA SER A 139 -7.43 15.41 3.01
C SER A 139 -7.00 14.34 2.01
N SER A 140 -6.61 13.16 2.50
CA SER A 140 -6.17 12.03 1.67
C SER A 140 -7.32 11.16 1.16
N VAL A 141 -8.52 11.26 1.74
CA VAL A 141 -9.64 10.37 1.48
C VAL A 141 -10.03 10.33 0.00
N ASP A 142 -10.23 11.50 -0.61
CA ASP A 142 -10.66 11.59 -2.01
C ASP A 142 -9.61 11.00 -2.96
N PHE A 143 -8.34 11.18 -2.67
CA PHE A 143 -7.27 10.59 -3.45
C PHE A 143 -7.29 9.07 -3.35
N ILE A 144 -7.37 8.52 -2.14
CA ILE A 144 -7.39 7.07 -1.88
C ILE A 144 -8.60 6.43 -2.57
N LYS A 145 -9.78 7.06 -2.48
CA LYS A 145 -11.00 6.60 -3.17
C LYS A 145 -10.83 6.61 -4.69
N GLN A 146 -10.34 7.71 -5.27
CA GLN A 146 -10.11 7.81 -6.71
C GLN A 146 -9.10 6.78 -7.21
N PHE A 147 -8.02 6.56 -6.46
CA PHE A 147 -7.02 5.56 -6.77
C PHE A 147 -7.62 4.14 -6.83
N ALA A 148 -8.40 3.75 -5.82
CA ALA A 148 -9.09 2.46 -5.81
C ALA A 148 -10.07 2.30 -6.99
N LYS A 149 -10.78 3.38 -7.38
CA LYS A 149 -11.68 3.40 -8.54
C LYS A 149 -10.96 3.25 -9.88
N LYS A 150 -9.84 3.94 -10.07
CA LYS A 150 -9.11 3.90 -11.34
C LYS A 150 -8.65 2.48 -11.67
N LEU A 151 -8.32 1.69 -10.66
CA LEU A 151 -7.94 0.29 -10.85
C LEU A 151 -9.11 -0.58 -11.31
N SER A 152 -10.33 -0.33 -10.84
CA SER A 152 -11.52 -1.00 -11.37
C SER A 152 -11.85 -0.58 -12.82
N ALA A 153 -11.60 0.67 -13.22
CA ALA A 153 -11.84 1.08 -14.61
C ALA A 153 -10.88 0.38 -15.60
N LEU A 154 -9.70 -0.06 -15.15
CA LEU A 154 -8.83 -0.94 -15.93
C LEU A 154 -9.40 -2.36 -16.11
N SER A 155 -10.46 -2.72 -15.38
CA SER A 155 -11.21 -3.97 -15.58
C SER A 155 -12.41 -3.83 -16.51
N ASP A 156 -12.78 -2.61 -16.92
CA ASP A 156 -13.78 -2.39 -17.98
C ASP A 156 -13.23 -2.80 -19.35
N TYR A 157 -11.93 -3.11 -19.41
CA TYR A 157 -11.30 -3.66 -20.59
C TYR A 157 -10.18 -4.64 -20.24
N THR A 158 -10.00 -5.66 -21.07
CA THR A 158 -8.89 -6.61 -20.98
C THR A 158 -7.97 -6.42 -22.17
N ILE A 159 -6.68 -6.14 -21.93
CA ILE A 159 -5.69 -6.18 -23.01
C ILE A 159 -5.34 -7.65 -23.28
N LEU A 160 -5.94 -8.24 -24.31
CA LEU A 160 -5.72 -9.63 -24.73
C LEU A 160 -4.30 -9.85 -25.29
N SER A 161 -3.71 -8.82 -25.88
CA SER A 161 -2.30 -8.84 -26.29
C SER A 161 -1.74 -7.42 -26.39
N PHE A 162 -0.44 -7.27 -26.11
CA PHE A 162 0.29 -6.02 -26.27
C PHE A 162 1.65 -6.33 -26.94
N ARG A 163 1.91 -5.74 -28.09
CA ARG A 163 3.13 -5.99 -28.89
C ARG A 163 3.79 -4.67 -29.26
N ASP A 164 5.11 -4.62 -29.11
CA ASP A 164 5.93 -3.59 -29.72
C ASP A 164 6.12 -3.92 -31.21
N VAL A 165 5.72 -3.00 -32.08
CA VAL A 165 5.82 -3.10 -33.55
C VAL A 165 6.58 -1.89 -34.11
N SER A 166 7.46 -1.33 -33.30
CA SER A 166 8.30 -0.19 -33.66
C SER A 166 9.21 -0.52 -34.84
N HIS A 167 9.41 0.45 -35.72
CA HIS A 167 10.34 0.34 -36.84
C HIS A 167 11.05 1.67 -37.06
N GLY A 168 12.38 1.64 -37.12
CA GLY A 168 13.23 2.83 -37.11
C GLY A 168 13.07 3.63 -35.81
N ALA A 169 13.09 4.96 -35.90
CA ALA A 169 12.94 5.85 -34.75
C ALA A 169 11.51 5.96 -34.22
N ALA A 170 10.52 5.39 -34.92
CA ALA A 170 9.11 5.51 -34.54
C ALA A 170 8.70 4.39 -33.58
N LYS A 171 8.30 4.77 -32.36
CA LYS A 171 7.69 3.86 -31.38
C LYS A 171 6.25 3.54 -31.79
N ARG A 172 5.94 2.26 -32.00
CA ARG A 172 4.59 1.79 -32.34
C ARG A 172 4.24 0.59 -31.48
N TYR A 173 3.01 0.57 -30.97
CA TYR A 173 2.49 -0.53 -30.17
C TYR A 173 1.14 -0.98 -30.72
N SER A 174 0.92 -2.29 -30.79
CA SER A 174 -0.35 -2.91 -31.15
C SER A 174 -0.94 -3.56 -29.90
N ALA A 175 -2.18 -3.22 -29.57
CA ALA A 175 -2.90 -3.80 -28.46
C ALA A 175 -4.26 -4.34 -28.93
N ASN A 176 -4.59 -5.57 -28.56
CA ASN A 176 -5.96 -6.10 -28.70
C ASN A 176 -6.68 -5.87 -27.38
N ILE A 177 -7.77 -5.10 -27.41
CA ILE A 177 -8.52 -4.72 -26.23
C ILE A 177 -9.91 -5.33 -26.33
N LEU A 178 -10.28 -6.14 -25.34
CA LEU A 178 -11.65 -6.59 -25.13
C LEU A 178 -12.31 -5.61 -24.18
N LEU A 179 -13.45 -5.04 -24.52
CA LEU A 179 -14.26 -4.28 -23.57
C LEU A 179 -15.09 -5.28 -22.76
N ASN A 180 -14.93 -5.26 -21.44
CA ASN A 180 -15.67 -6.10 -20.54
C ASN A 180 -16.99 -5.36 -20.26
N ASN A 181 -18.06 -5.76 -20.96
CA ASN A 181 -19.41 -5.22 -20.77
C ASN A 181 -20.09 -5.80 -19.52
#